data_AF-A0A3L7VCR7-F1
#
_entry.id   AF-A0A3L7VCR7-F1
#
_cell.length_a   1.000
_cell.length_b   1.000
_cell.length_c   1.000
_cell.angle_alpha   90.00
_cell.angle_beta   90.00
_cell.angle_gamma   90.00
#
_symmetry.space_group_name_H-M   'P 1'
#
loop_
_entity.id
_entity.type
_entity.pdbx_description
1 polymer ?
#
loop_
_entity_poly.entity_id
_entity_poly.type
_entity_poly.pdbx_seq_one_letter_code
_entity_poly.pdbx_strand_id
1 'polypeptide(L)'
;MREFAKLYQRLDETTKTNDKVSAMRHYFSQASGSDAAYALYFLLGNKLKPSLPTRIIRRAARLGAGVPEWLFEETYQWVGDLAETAAAMAKGRSQGGQETLPETLSETIAERLLPLL
;
A
#
# COMPACT_ATOMS: atom_id res chain seq x y z
N MET A 1 0.87 9.29 3.19
CA MET A 1 0.45 7.92 2.85
C MET A 1 -0.80 7.89 1.98
N ARG A 2 -1.91 8.52 2.38
CA ARG A 2 -3.16 8.52 1.58
C ARG A 2 -3.00 9.16 0.20
N GLU A 3 -2.32 10.30 0.13
CA GLU A 3 -2.08 10.99 -1.15
C GLU A 3 -1.18 10.18 -2.09
N PHE A 4 -0.21 9.44 -1.55
CA PHE A 4 0.64 8.56 -2.35
C PHE A 4 -0.17 7.38 -2.92
N ALA A 5 -1.06 6.77 -2.11
CA ALA A 5 -1.94 5.71 -2.59
C ALA A 5 -2.88 6.21 -3.70
N LYS A 6 -3.43 7.43 -3.57
CA LYS A 6 -4.22 8.07 -4.63
C LYS A 6 -3.42 8.30 -5.90
N LEU A 7 -2.16 8.75 -5.78
CA LEU A 7 -1.26 8.88 -6.94
C LEU A 7 -1.10 7.53 -7.64
N TYR A 8 -0.79 6.47 -6.89
CA TYR A 8 -0.56 5.14 -7.46
C TYR A 8 -1.81 4.62 -8.18
N GLN A 9 -2.98 4.76 -7.57
CA GLN A 9 -4.26 4.44 -8.21
C GLN A 9 -4.47 5.24 -9.51
N ARG A 10 -4.23 6.57 -9.49
CA ARG A 10 -4.39 7.43 -10.65
C ARG A 10 -3.46 7.04 -11.81
N LEU A 11 -2.25 6.57 -11.49
CA LEU A 11 -1.27 6.11 -12.48
C LEU A 11 -1.65 4.77 -13.10
N ASP A 12 -2.33 3.90 -12.34
CA ASP A 12 -2.79 2.59 -12.78
C ASP A 12 -4.06 2.69 -13.66
N GLU A 13 -4.95 3.63 -13.33
CA GLU A 13 -6.21 3.86 -14.05
C GLU A 13 -6.04 4.46 -15.46
N THR A 14 -4.84 4.90 -15.86
CA THR A 14 -4.60 5.54 -17.16
C THR A 14 -3.41 4.95 -17.92
N THR A 15 -3.54 4.87 -19.23
CA THR A 15 -2.45 4.52 -20.15
C THR A 15 -1.85 5.74 -20.85
N LYS A 16 -2.46 6.92 -20.72
CA LYS A 16 -2.02 8.15 -21.39
C LYS A 16 -0.84 8.78 -20.67
N THR A 17 0.27 8.98 -21.39
CA THR A 17 1.50 9.59 -20.84
C THR A 17 1.25 10.96 -20.22
N ASN A 18 0.48 11.82 -20.88
CA ASN A 18 0.21 13.17 -20.37
C ASN A 18 -0.58 13.16 -19.06
N ASP A 19 -1.51 12.22 -18.90
CA ASP A 19 -2.30 12.08 -17.67
C ASP A 19 -1.41 11.60 -16.52
N LYS A 20 -0.50 10.65 -16.79
CA LYS A 20 0.50 10.21 -15.80
C LYS A 20 1.41 11.35 -15.36
N VAL A 21 1.93 12.14 -16.32
CA VAL A 21 2.77 13.30 -16.04
C VAL A 21 2.01 14.34 -15.21
N SER A 22 0.74 14.61 -15.53
CA SER A 22 -0.10 15.54 -14.79
C SER A 22 -0.33 15.07 -13.35
N ALA A 23 -0.66 13.79 -13.15
CA ALA A 23 -0.83 13.21 -11.82
C ALA A 23 0.45 13.30 -10.97
N MET A 24 1.61 12.99 -11.54
CA MET A 24 2.90 13.14 -10.86
C MET A 24 3.18 14.59 -10.50
N ARG A 25 3.00 15.54 -11.43
CA ARG A 25 3.20 16.98 -11.16
C ARG A 25 2.32 17.45 -10.00
N HIS A 26 1.05 17.07 -10.01
CA HIS A 26 0.09 17.43 -8.95
C HIS A 26 0.51 16.88 -7.58
N TYR A 27 0.98 15.64 -7.51
CA TYR A 27 1.46 15.06 -6.27
C TYR A 27 2.74 15.76 -5.78
N PHE A 28 3.74 15.90 -6.64
CA PHE A 28 5.03 16.48 -6.27
C PHE A 28 4.98 17.98 -5.95
N SER A 29 3.96 18.72 -6.41
CA SER A 29 3.77 20.13 -6.01
C SER A 29 3.23 20.30 -4.58
N GLN A 30 2.69 19.23 -3.98
CA GLN A 30 2.09 19.26 -2.64
C GLN A 30 2.86 18.43 -1.61
N ALA A 31 3.61 17.42 -2.06
CA ALA A 31 4.37 16.56 -1.18
C ALA A 31 5.52 17.31 -0.48
N SER A 32 5.79 16.96 0.78
CA SER A 32 7.02 17.36 1.46
C SER A 32 8.25 16.78 0.75
N GLY A 33 9.43 17.36 0.96
CA GLY A 33 10.67 16.84 0.36
C GLY A 33 10.92 15.37 0.70
N SER A 34 10.62 14.95 1.94
CA SER A 34 10.74 13.56 2.38
C SER A 34 9.75 12.63 1.68
N ASP A 35 8.48 13.02 1.56
CA ASP A 35 7.46 12.22 0.86
C ASP A 35 7.75 12.15 -0.65
N ALA A 36 8.24 13.24 -1.24
CA ALA A 36 8.64 13.27 -2.64
C ALA A 36 9.82 12.32 -2.92
N ALA A 37 10.84 12.30 -2.05
CA ALA A 37 11.99 11.42 -2.18
C ALA A 37 11.57 9.94 -2.15
N TYR A 38 10.74 9.54 -1.19
CA TYR A 38 10.25 8.16 -1.11
C TYR A 38 9.28 7.81 -2.25
N ALA A 39 8.40 8.72 -2.65
CA ALA A 39 7.50 8.49 -3.77
C ALA A 39 8.30 8.24 -5.07
N LEU A 40 9.29 9.09 -5.36
CA LEU A 40 10.17 8.91 -6.51
C LEU A 40 10.93 7.58 -6.43
N TYR A 41 11.47 7.23 -5.26
CA TYR A 41 12.16 5.97 -5.03
C TYR A 41 11.31 4.76 -5.45
N PHE A 42 10.04 4.70 -5.03
CA PHE A 42 9.13 3.62 -5.40
C PHE A 42 8.66 3.67 -6.85
N LEU A 43 8.41 4.86 -7.41
CA LEU A 43 8.01 5.00 -8.81
C LEU A 43 9.10 4.54 -9.78
N LEU A 44 10.37 4.61 -9.37
CA LEU A 44 11.49 4.02 -10.11
C LEU A 44 11.55 2.48 -10.03
N GLY A 45 10.59 1.84 -9.35
CA GLY A 45 10.53 0.39 -9.19
C GLY A 45 11.42 -0.15 -8.06
N ASN A 46 12.02 0.71 -7.25
CA ASN A 46 12.81 0.26 -6.10
C ASN A 46 11.90 -0.33 -5.01
N LYS A 47 12.48 -1.24 -4.22
CA LYS A 47 11.81 -1.90 -3.10
C LYS A 47 12.65 -1.71 -1.86
N LEU A 48 11.99 -1.55 -0.71
CA LEU A 48 12.68 -1.62 0.58
C LEU A 48 13.29 -3.02 0.72
N LYS A 49 14.54 -3.09 1.17
CA LYS A 49 15.27 -4.33 1.39
C LYS A 49 15.73 -4.41 2.85
N PRO A 50 15.70 -5.60 3.46
CA PRO A 50 15.18 -6.87 2.91
C PRO A 50 13.65 -6.88 2.77
N SER A 51 13.10 -7.84 2.04
CA SER A 51 11.64 -8.04 1.95
C SER A 51 11.19 -9.04 3.00
N LEU A 52 10.04 -8.80 3.63
CA LEU A 52 9.41 -9.79 4.49
C LEU A 52 9.03 -11.05 3.69
N PRO A 53 9.20 -12.26 4.26
CA PRO A 53 8.71 -13.49 3.64
C PRO A 53 7.19 -13.44 3.40
N THR A 54 6.74 -13.83 2.21
CA THR A 54 5.32 -13.84 1.81
C THR A 54 4.43 -14.57 2.81
N ARG A 55 4.92 -15.63 3.45
CA ARG A 55 4.20 -16.38 4.50
C ARG A 55 3.85 -15.51 5.72
N ILE A 56 4.73 -14.60 6.11
CA ILE A 56 4.49 -13.68 7.23
C ILE A 56 3.40 -12.67 6.84
N ILE A 57 3.51 -12.09 5.65
CA ILE A 57 2.53 -11.13 5.13
C ILE A 57 1.14 -11.77 5.04
N ARG A 58 1.06 -12.98 4.48
CA ARG A 58 -0.19 -13.76 4.40
C ARG A 58 -0.80 -14.01 5.77
N ARG A 59 0.01 -14.47 6.73
CA ARG A 59 -0.45 -14.71 8.11
C ARG A 59 -0.95 -13.42 8.77
N ALA A 60 -0.22 -12.33 8.62
CA ALA A 60 -0.59 -11.03 9.16
C ALA A 60 -1.90 -10.50 8.55
N ALA A 61 -2.05 -10.59 7.22
CA ALA A 61 -3.27 -10.20 6.51
C ALA A 61 -4.49 -11.01 6.99
N ARG A 62 -4.36 -12.34 7.13
CA ARG A 62 -5.43 -13.19 7.64
C ARG A 62 -5.82 -12.84 9.08
N LEU A 63 -4.83 -12.69 9.96
CA LEU A 63 -5.06 -12.31 11.36
C LEU A 63 -5.68 -10.90 11.46
N GLY A 64 -5.22 -9.98 10.62
CA GLY A 64 -5.75 -8.62 10.50
C GLY A 64 -7.17 -8.57 9.93
N ALA A 65 -7.57 -9.53 9.10
CA ALA A 65 -8.93 -9.66 8.59
C ALA A 65 -9.88 -10.29 9.62
N GLY A 66 -9.36 -11.07 10.58
CA GLY A 66 -10.19 -11.76 11.57
C GLY A 66 -11.04 -12.91 10.99
N VAL A 67 -10.64 -13.46 9.84
CA VAL A 67 -11.36 -14.52 9.15
C VAL A 67 -10.69 -15.90 9.33
N PRO A 68 -11.48 -16.99 9.23
CA PRO A 68 -10.92 -18.34 9.13
C PRO A 68 -9.98 -18.49 7.93
N GLU A 69 -9.01 -19.40 8.06
CA GLU A 69 -8.01 -19.65 7.00
C GLU A 69 -8.63 -20.07 5.68
N TRP A 70 -9.62 -20.96 5.70
CA TRP A 70 -10.28 -21.41 4.47
C TRP A 70 -10.90 -20.24 3.69
N LEU A 71 -11.53 -19.27 4.35
CA LEU A 71 -12.16 -18.13 3.68
C LEU A 71 -11.13 -17.18 3.07
N PHE A 72 -10.01 -17.00 3.76
CA PHE A 72 -8.90 -16.22 3.24
C PHE A 72 -8.30 -16.89 2.00
N GLU A 73 -8.07 -18.20 2.04
CA GLU A 73 -7.51 -18.95 0.92
C GLU A 73 -8.45 -18.98 -0.29
N GLU A 74 -9.75 -19.21 -0.09
CA GLU A 74 -10.76 -19.13 -1.17
C GLU A 74 -10.76 -17.75 -1.82
N THR A 75 -10.72 -16.67 -1.02
CA THR A 75 -10.67 -15.31 -1.57
C THR A 75 -9.37 -15.07 -2.33
N TYR A 76 -8.25 -15.53 -1.79
CA TYR A 76 -6.96 -15.43 -2.46
C TYR A 76 -6.94 -16.18 -3.80
N GLN A 77 -7.53 -17.37 -3.88
CA GLN A 77 -7.63 -18.13 -5.13
C GLN A 77 -8.46 -17.42 -6.20
N TRP A 78 -9.53 -16.73 -5.79
CA TRP A 78 -10.35 -15.94 -6.71
C TRP A 78 -9.68 -14.63 -7.17
N VAL A 79 -8.97 -13.94 -6.27
CA VAL A 79 -8.34 -12.64 -6.56
C VAL A 79 -6.99 -12.83 -7.27
N GLY A 80 -6.21 -13.84 -6.89
CA GLY A 80 -4.90 -14.16 -7.49
C GLY A 80 -3.73 -13.31 -6.99
N ASP A 81 -3.98 -12.20 -6.27
CA ASP A 81 -2.95 -11.34 -5.69
C ASP A 81 -3.11 -11.15 -4.17
N LEU A 82 -2.00 -11.26 -3.43
CA LEU A 82 -2.03 -11.18 -1.97
C LEU A 82 -2.30 -9.77 -1.46
N ALA A 83 -1.77 -8.75 -2.13
CA ALA A 83 -1.97 -7.35 -1.73
C ALA A 83 -3.42 -6.94 -1.98
N GLU A 84 -3.99 -7.29 -3.13
CA GLU A 84 -5.41 -7.06 -3.42
C GLU A 84 -6.32 -7.83 -2.45
N THR A 85 -6.01 -9.09 -2.16
CA THR A 85 -6.75 -9.90 -1.17
C THR A 85 -6.74 -9.23 0.20
N ALA A 86 -5.55 -8.81 0.68
CA ALA A 86 -5.41 -8.15 1.96
C ALA A 86 -6.16 -6.80 2.00
N ALA A 87 -6.10 -6.01 0.93
CA ALA A 87 -6.80 -4.73 0.83
C ALA A 87 -8.32 -4.89 0.80
N ALA A 88 -8.84 -5.91 0.10
CA ALA A 88 -10.26 -6.23 0.07
C ALA A 88 -10.77 -6.63 1.47
N MET A 89 -10.02 -7.51 2.14
CA MET A 89 -10.36 -8.00 3.47
C MET A 89 -10.28 -6.91 4.55
N ALA A 90 -9.33 -5.98 4.44
CA ALA A 90 -9.21 -4.85 5.36
C ALA A 90 -10.44 -3.92 5.34
N LYS A 91 -11.09 -3.76 4.18
CA LYS A 91 -12.34 -2.97 4.04
C LYS A 91 -13.54 -3.64 4.75
N GLY A 92 -13.56 -4.97 4.86
CA GLY A 92 -14.65 -5.70 5.51
C GLY A 92 -14.72 -5.50 7.02
N ARG A 93 -13.62 -5.07 7.66
CA ARG A 93 -13.51 -4.95 9.13
C ARG A 93 -13.97 -3.60 9.70
N SER A 94 -14.73 -2.81 8.93
CA SER A 94 -15.10 -1.41 9.17
C SER A 94 -15.95 -1.08 10.42
N GLN A 95 -15.94 -1.89 11.49
CA GLN A 95 -16.71 -1.60 12.72
C GLN A 95 -15.90 -1.62 14.03
N GLY A 96 -14.58 -1.81 14.02
CA GLY A 96 -13.81 -1.85 15.27
C GLY A 96 -12.38 -1.33 15.14
N GLY A 97 -12.22 -0.03 15.41
CA GLY A 97 -10.91 0.62 15.57
C GLY A 97 -10.32 1.18 14.27
N GLN A 98 -10.54 2.46 14.01
CA GLN A 98 -9.68 3.21 13.08
C GLN A 98 -8.31 3.35 13.75
N GLU A 99 -7.39 2.43 13.47
CA GLU A 99 -5.98 2.68 13.77
C GLU A 99 -5.54 3.87 12.90
N THR A 100 -5.12 4.96 13.55
CA THR A 100 -4.66 6.17 12.86
C THR A 100 -3.39 5.84 12.10
N LEU A 101 -3.51 5.57 10.80
CA LEU A 101 -2.37 5.46 9.92
C LEU A 101 -1.64 6.81 9.88
N PRO A 102 -0.29 6.84 9.85
CA PRO A 102 0.46 8.07 9.70
C PRO A 102 -0.01 8.82 8.44
N GLU A 103 -0.09 10.14 8.53
CA GLU A 103 -0.62 10.96 7.44
C GLU A 103 0.32 10.96 6.23
N THR A 104 1.63 10.86 6.46
CA THR A 104 2.68 11.00 5.43
C THR A 104 3.31 9.67 5.01
N LEU A 105 3.87 9.63 3.81
CA LEU A 105 4.54 8.44 3.26
C LEU A 105 5.85 8.17 4.02
N SER A 106 6.61 9.23 4.27
CA SER A 106 7.91 9.17 4.94
C SER A 106 7.81 8.63 6.37
N GLU A 107 6.87 9.11 7.18
CA GLU A 107 6.63 8.58 8.54
C GLU A 107 6.24 7.10 8.51
N THR A 108 5.35 6.72 7.59
CA THR A 108 4.93 5.31 7.45
C THR A 108 6.15 4.41 7.18
N ILE A 109 7.07 4.85 6.32
CA ILE A 109 8.26 4.09 6.01
C ILE A 109 9.21 4.05 7.20
N ALA A 110 9.54 5.22 7.75
CA ALA A 110 10.54 5.36 8.80
C ALA A 110 10.14 4.69 10.11
N GLU A 111 8.88 4.87 10.53
CA GLU A 111 8.43 4.46 11.87
C GLU A 111 7.74 3.09 11.88
N ARG A 112 7.20 2.65 10.74
CA ARG A 112 6.44 1.37 10.68
C ARG A 112 7.07 0.31 9.81
N LEU A 113 7.60 0.65 8.63
CA LEU A 113 8.13 -0.37 7.71
C LEU A 113 9.58 -0.71 8.00
N LEU A 114 10.47 0.29 8.08
CA LEU A 114 11.90 0.05 8.30
C LEU A 114 12.22 -0.75 9.58
N PRO A 115 11.54 -0.56 10.72
CA PRO A 115 11.81 -1.36 11.92
C PRO A 115 11.44 -2.85 11.79
N LEU A 116 10.67 -3.23 10.76
CA LEU A 116 10.22 -4.60 10.53
C LEU A 116 11.10 -5.35 9.52
N LEU A 117 11.98 -4.64 8.80
CA LEU A 117 12.88 -5.19 7.79
C LEU A 117 14.25 -5.51 8.38
#